data_AF-A0A9Q0EKV7-F1
#
_entry.id   AF-A0A9Q0EKV7-F1
#
_cell.length_a   1.000
_cell.length_b   1.000
_cell.length_c   1.000
_cell.angle_alpha   90.00
_cell.angle_beta   90.00
_cell.angle_gamma   90.00
#
_symmetry.space_group_name_H-M   'P 1'
#
loop_
_entity.id
_entity.type
_entity.pdbx_description
1 polymer ?
#
loop_
_entity_poly.entity_id
_entity_poly.type
_entity_poly.pdbx_seq_one_letter_code
_entity_poly.pdbx_strand_id
1 'polypeptide(L)'
;MLSLTAQWIDADFQLRNVILHSQEFPGSHTAAALVTAFENMFQTWNIPKEKVHVILRDNARNMVKAMKDAGWQSLGCMAHTLQLAVHEGVLSQRSISDIAAIGRRIVGHFKHSPLAYSRLQNVQKDLLQTPKKLQQDVATRWNSTYYMLKSLLEQKRALATYVADFDLPDTFSASQWGLIENMLSLLEPFEELTQKISKASTSAADVIPSVMALKRFLGNEVALDHGVKTSKATLLEAVSRRFAEMEKEPLYSLATIIDPRYKDRLFSNEVKAEVKGRLLDLLVEQQPPDQAPGASAASDTDEPVEKVPRVGWISSMLDEIMEEAGPEPQAHGDDNTAAVQSQVALYLSEPAISMSAQPLAYWRAKQGRFPALTKVARAYLSAPCTSVEIEGFN
;
A
#
# COMPACT_ATOMS: atom_id res chain seq x y z
N MET A 1 -20.27 -5.55 10.49
CA MET A 1 -20.47 -4.18 9.98
C MET A 1 -20.08 -4.18 8.51
N LEU A 2 -20.84 -3.50 7.66
CA LEU A 2 -20.49 -3.25 6.25
C LEU A 2 -20.46 -1.73 6.06
N SER A 3 -19.37 -1.23 5.49
CA SER A 3 -19.21 0.21 5.20
C SER A 3 -18.93 0.42 3.72
N LEU A 4 -19.40 1.56 3.21
CA LEU A 4 -19.16 2.01 1.85
C LEU A 4 -18.69 3.46 1.89
N THR A 5 -17.52 3.71 1.33
CA THR A 5 -16.93 5.04 1.19
C THR A 5 -16.79 5.35 -0.29
N ALA A 6 -17.29 6.51 -0.70
CA ALA A 6 -17.01 7.05 -2.02
C ALA A 6 -15.74 7.90 -1.98
N GLN A 7 -14.87 7.69 -2.95
CA GLN A 7 -13.65 8.47 -3.14
C GLN A 7 -13.55 8.89 -4.61
N TRP A 8 -13.24 10.15 -4.84
CA TRP A 8 -13.08 10.71 -6.18
C TRP A 8 -12.15 11.91 -6.16
N ILE A 9 -11.67 12.32 -7.33
CA ILE A 9 -10.91 13.54 -7.52
C ILE A 9 -11.82 14.58 -8.17
N ASP A 10 -11.94 15.76 -7.58
CA ASP A 10 -12.79 16.84 -8.09
C ASP A 10 -12.17 17.62 -9.26
N ALA A 11 -12.86 18.65 -9.75
CA ALA A 11 -12.38 19.51 -10.84
C ALA A 11 -11.06 20.23 -10.48
N ASP A 12 -10.86 20.49 -9.18
CA ASP A 12 -9.71 21.14 -8.60
C ASP A 12 -8.55 20.17 -8.26
N PHE A 13 -8.65 18.91 -8.72
CA PHE A 13 -7.65 17.88 -8.41
C PHE A 13 -7.46 17.67 -6.90
N GLN A 14 -8.51 17.89 -6.12
CA GLN A 14 -8.54 17.56 -4.71
C GLN A 14 -9.21 16.20 -4.54
N LEU A 15 -8.56 15.35 -3.74
CA LEU A 15 -9.13 14.07 -3.35
C LEU A 15 -10.25 14.31 -2.34
N ARG A 16 -11.42 13.74 -2.64
CA ARG A 16 -12.61 13.78 -1.78
C ARG A 16 -12.92 12.37 -1.32
N ASN A 17 -13.26 12.23 -0.05
CA ASN A 17 -13.73 11.00 0.55
C ASN A 17 -15.01 11.26 1.37
N VAL A 18 -16.02 10.42 1.20
CA VAL A 18 -17.28 10.52 1.94
C VAL A 18 -17.77 9.14 2.29
N ILE A 19 -18.07 8.93 3.57
CA ILE A 19 -18.72 7.71 4.05
C ILE A 19 -20.19 7.77 3.63
N LEU A 20 -20.60 6.87 2.74
CA LEU A 20 -21.97 6.76 2.25
C LEU A 20 -22.82 5.87 3.14
N HIS A 21 -22.22 4.79 3.65
CA HIS A 21 -22.89 3.84 4.55
C HIS A 21 -21.91 3.33 5.61
N SER A 22 -22.41 3.13 6.81
CA SER A 22 -21.77 2.35 7.87
C SER A 22 -22.87 1.72 8.70
N GLN A 23 -23.14 0.44 8.47
CA GLN A 23 -24.26 -0.25 9.11
C GLN A 23 -23.89 -1.65 9.57
N GLU A 24 -24.58 -2.11 10.60
CA GLU A 24 -24.50 -3.52 10.97
C GLU A 24 -25.05 -4.38 9.83
N PHE A 25 -24.38 -5.49 9.53
CA PHE A 25 -24.81 -6.43 8.50
C PHE A 25 -25.00 -7.79 9.17
N PRO A 26 -26.17 -8.00 9.82
CA PRO A 26 -26.46 -9.23 10.56
C PRO A 26 -26.79 -10.39 9.59
N GLY A 27 -26.57 -11.62 10.04
CA GLY A 27 -26.88 -12.83 9.27
C GLY A 27 -25.71 -13.36 8.43
N SER A 28 -26.03 -14.19 7.43
CA SER A 28 -25.01 -14.87 6.62
C SER A 28 -24.46 -13.95 5.53
N HIS A 29 -23.14 -13.74 5.53
CA HIS A 29 -22.43 -12.88 4.56
C HIS A 29 -22.18 -13.61 3.24
N THR A 30 -23.22 -14.18 2.65
CA THR A 30 -23.16 -14.85 1.35
C THR A 30 -22.92 -13.85 0.23
N ALA A 31 -22.37 -14.31 -0.90
CA ALA A 31 -22.15 -13.43 -2.06
C ALA A 31 -23.44 -12.75 -2.54
N ALA A 32 -24.56 -13.48 -2.61
CA ALA A 32 -25.85 -12.93 -3.04
C ALA A 32 -26.38 -11.85 -2.08
N ALA A 33 -26.22 -12.06 -0.78
CA ALA A 33 -26.60 -11.07 0.23
C ALA A 33 -25.75 -9.80 0.12
N LEU A 34 -24.44 -9.95 -0.15
CA LEU A 34 -23.55 -8.81 -0.38
C LEU A 34 -23.92 -8.05 -1.65
N VAL A 35 -24.19 -8.73 -2.78
CA VAL A 35 -24.64 -8.07 -4.02
C VAL A 35 -25.87 -7.20 -3.76
N THR A 36 -26.89 -7.78 -3.14
CA THR A 36 -28.14 -7.07 -2.80
C THR A 36 -27.86 -5.86 -1.89
N ALA A 37 -26.97 -6.01 -0.90
CA ALA A 37 -26.61 -4.92 -0.01
C ALA A 37 -25.93 -3.76 -0.76
N PHE A 38 -24.94 -4.04 -1.62
CA PHE A 38 -24.25 -3.00 -2.38
C PHE A 38 -25.18 -2.33 -3.41
N GLU A 39 -26.05 -3.09 -4.09
CA GLU A 39 -27.04 -2.53 -5.01
C GLU A 39 -27.97 -1.55 -4.28
N ASN A 40 -28.49 -1.93 -3.12
CA ASN A 40 -29.33 -1.05 -2.29
C ASN A 40 -28.57 0.21 -1.84
N MET A 41 -27.30 0.08 -1.46
CA MET A 41 -26.46 1.21 -1.07
C MET A 41 -26.28 2.19 -2.24
N PHE A 42 -25.97 1.71 -3.45
CA PHE A 42 -25.82 2.56 -4.63
C PHE A 42 -27.14 3.19 -5.05
N GLN A 43 -28.25 2.45 -5.00
CA GLN A 43 -29.59 2.97 -5.28
C GLN A 43 -29.98 4.10 -4.32
N THR A 44 -29.69 3.96 -3.03
CA THR A 44 -29.98 4.98 -2.00
C THR A 44 -29.34 6.33 -2.33
N TRP A 45 -28.14 6.32 -2.92
CA TRP A 45 -27.43 7.53 -3.32
C TRP A 45 -27.60 7.90 -4.80
N ASN A 46 -28.47 7.19 -5.54
CA ASN A 46 -28.65 7.34 -6.99
C ASN A 46 -27.31 7.28 -7.76
N ILE A 47 -26.42 6.37 -7.37
CA ILE A 47 -25.13 6.15 -8.04
C ILE A 47 -25.33 5.03 -9.08
N PRO A 48 -25.37 5.36 -10.38
CA PRO A 48 -25.49 4.35 -11.42
C PRO A 48 -24.18 3.54 -11.50
N LYS A 49 -24.30 2.27 -11.86
CA LYS A 49 -23.18 1.33 -11.92
C LYS A 49 -22.05 1.80 -12.84
N GLU A 50 -22.41 2.47 -13.94
CA GLU A 50 -21.49 2.97 -14.96
C GLU A 50 -20.60 4.12 -14.44
N LYS A 51 -20.98 4.77 -13.34
CA LYS A 51 -20.16 5.80 -12.68
C LYS A 51 -19.18 5.22 -11.65
N VAL A 52 -19.30 3.93 -11.32
CA VAL A 52 -18.38 3.26 -10.40
C VAL A 52 -17.17 2.78 -11.19
N HIS A 53 -16.05 3.49 -11.06
CA HIS A 53 -14.80 3.12 -11.72
C HIS A 53 -14.23 1.80 -11.18
N VAL A 54 -14.13 1.68 -9.85
CA VAL A 54 -13.56 0.50 -9.17
C VAL A 54 -14.08 0.42 -7.74
N ILE A 55 -14.31 -0.81 -7.26
CA ILE A 55 -14.60 -1.08 -5.85
C ILE A 55 -13.37 -1.69 -5.17
N LEU A 56 -12.85 -1.03 -4.14
CA LEU A 56 -11.82 -1.62 -3.29
C LEU A 56 -12.47 -2.46 -2.18
N ARG A 57 -12.03 -3.71 -2.03
CA ARG A 57 -12.65 -4.69 -1.14
C ARG A 57 -11.62 -5.49 -0.33
N ASP A 58 -12.06 -6.13 0.76
CA ASP A 58 -11.24 -7.13 1.46
C ASP A 58 -11.00 -8.39 0.61
N ASN A 59 -10.16 -9.32 1.04
CA ASN A 59 -9.93 -10.57 0.28
C ASN A 59 -10.85 -11.73 0.69
N ALA A 60 -11.97 -11.46 1.37
CA ALA A 60 -12.91 -12.52 1.74
C ALA A 60 -13.54 -13.14 0.50
N ARG A 61 -13.55 -14.47 0.42
CA ARG A 61 -14.05 -15.23 -0.77
C ARG A 61 -15.44 -14.79 -1.22
N ASN A 62 -16.34 -14.52 -0.27
CA ASN A 62 -17.70 -14.10 -0.58
C ASN A 62 -17.76 -12.67 -1.15
N MET A 63 -16.87 -11.77 -0.69
CA MET A 63 -16.78 -10.40 -1.20
C MET A 63 -16.23 -10.39 -2.63
N VAL A 64 -15.17 -11.16 -2.90
CA VAL A 64 -14.63 -11.33 -4.26
C VAL A 64 -15.69 -11.88 -5.20
N LYS A 65 -16.41 -12.92 -4.76
CA LYS A 65 -17.48 -13.53 -5.55
C LYS A 65 -18.62 -12.53 -5.80
N ALA A 66 -19.05 -11.78 -4.80
CA ALA A 66 -20.11 -10.79 -4.93
C ALA A 66 -19.79 -9.72 -5.99
N MET A 67 -18.60 -9.14 -5.96
CA MET A 67 -18.21 -8.13 -6.95
C MET A 67 -18.15 -8.70 -8.37
N LYS A 68 -17.68 -9.94 -8.51
CA LYS A 68 -17.66 -10.65 -9.78
C LYS A 68 -19.07 -10.95 -10.30
N ASP A 69 -19.94 -11.49 -9.45
CA ASP A 69 -21.32 -11.86 -9.79
C ASP A 69 -22.14 -10.62 -10.15
N ALA A 70 -21.91 -9.49 -9.47
CA ALA A 70 -22.52 -8.20 -9.78
C ALA A 70 -21.88 -7.51 -11.00
N GLY A 71 -20.74 -8.00 -11.52
CA GLY A 71 -20.02 -7.41 -12.64
C GLY A 71 -19.43 -6.02 -12.36
N TRP A 72 -18.98 -5.77 -11.14
CA TRP A 72 -18.20 -4.57 -10.79
C TRP A 72 -16.71 -4.85 -10.90
N GLN A 73 -15.97 -3.91 -11.49
CA GLN A 73 -14.50 -3.94 -11.40
C GLN A 73 -14.10 -3.75 -9.94
N SER A 74 -13.15 -4.56 -9.47
CA SER A 74 -12.74 -4.51 -8.06
C SER A 74 -11.27 -4.83 -7.85
N LEU A 75 -10.69 -4.19 -6.84
CA LEU A 75 -9.34 -4.43 -6.37
C LEU A 75 -9.35 -5.01 -4.96
N GLY A 76 -8.37 -5.85 -4.68
CA GLY A 76 -8.14 -6.35 -3.32
C GLY A 76 -7.37 -5.34 -2.48
N CYS A 77 -7.72 -5.20 -1.21
CA CYS A 77 -7.00 -4.36 -0.28
C CYS A 77 -5.54 -4.81 -0.13
N MET A 78 -4.60 -3.89 -0.40
CA MET A 78 -3.16 -4.15 -0.28
C MET A 78 -2.77 -4.47 1.16
N ALA A 79 -3.24 -3.67 2.13
CA ALA A 79 -2.94 -3.90 3.55
C ALA A 79 -3.42 -5.28 4.03
N HIS A 80 -4.61 -5.71 3.61
CA HIS A 80 -5.11 -7.05 3.94
C HIS A 80 -4.31 -8.14 3.22
N THR A 81 -3.85 -7.90 1.99
CA THR A 81 -2.97 -8.83 1.27
C THR A 81 -1.61 -8.98 1.97
N LEU A 82 -1.02 -7.88 2.43
CA LEU A 82 0.22 -7.87 3.23
C LEU A 82 0.04 -8.57 4.58
N GLN A 83 -1.08 -8.33 5.27
CA GLN A 83 -1.45 -9.05 6.50
C GLN A 83 -1.40 -10.57 6.28
N LEU A 84 -2.01 -11.06 5.20
CA LEU A 84 -2.01 -12.48 4.88
C LEU A 84 -0.61 -13.00 4.54
N ALA A 85 0.20 -12.20 3.84
CA ALA A 85 1.58 -12.55 3.50
C ALA A 85 2.47 -12.67 4.74
N VAL A 86 2.42 -11.69 5.66
CA VAL A 86 3.19 -11.70 6.92
C VAL A 86 2.74 -12.83 7.82
N HIS A 87 1.43 -13.07 7.92
CA HIS A 87 0.91 -14.16 8.74
C HIS A 87 1.42 -15.52 8.26
N GLU A 88 1.34 -15.78 6.95
CA GLU A 88 1.80 -17.04 6.33
C GLU A 88 3.33 -17.18 6.32
N GLY A 89 4.04 -16.10 5.98
CA GLY A 89 5.49 -16.12 5.84
C GLY A 89 6.23 -16.16 7.17
N VAL A 90 5.69 -15.54 8.23
CA VAL A 90 6.42 -15.35 9.49
C VAL A 90 5.62 -15.82 10.70
N LEU A 91 4.39 -15.33 10.89
CA LEU A 91 3.68 -15.55 12.17
C LEU A 91 3.17 -16.99 12.36
N SER A 92 2.94 -17.74 11.29
CA SER A 92 2.56 -19.17 11.37
C SER A 92 3.74 -20.10 11.65
N GLN A 93 4.97 -19.60 11.69
CA GLN A 93 6.12 -20.40 12.07
C GLN A 93 6.08 -20.72 13.56
N ARG A 94 6.30 -21.98 13.93
CA ARG A 94 6.15 -22.44 15.32
C ARG A 94 6.97 -21.59 16.31
N SER A 95 8.25 -21.38 16.02
CA SER A 95 9.14 -20.58 16.85
C SER A 95 8.64 -19.14 17.08
N ILE A 96 8.04 -18.53 16.05
CA ILE A 96 7.46 -17.18 16.13
C ILE A 96 6.13 -17.19 16.89
N SER A 97 5.29 -18.20 16.67
CA SER A 97 4.04 -18.35 17.40
C SER A 97 4.27 -18.57 18.90
N ASP A 98 5.34 -19.27 19.26
CA ASP A 98 5.73 -19.54 20.65
C ASP A 98 6.20 -18.26 21.36
N ILE A 99 7.06 -17.45 20.73
CA ILE A 99 7.48 -16.15 21.30
C ILE A 99 6.29 -15.18 21.42
N ALA A 100 5.36 -15.19 20.48
CA ALA A 100 4.15 -14.36 20.57
C ALA A 100 3.27 -14.80 21.74
N ALA A 101 3.11 -16.12 21.95
CA ALA A 101 2.34 -16.65 23.07
C ALA A 101 2.98 -16.31 24.43
N ILE A 102 4.31 -16.40 24.56
CA ILE A 102 5.04 -15.97 25.75
C ILE A 102 4.82 -14.47 25.98
N GLY A 103 4.98 -13.65 24.93
CA GLY A 103 4.76 -12.21 24.99
C GLY A 103 3.37 -11.84 25.49
N ARG A 104 2.33 -12.51 24.99
CA ARG A 104 0.94 -12.29 25.46
C ARG A 104 0.76 -12.56 26.94
N ARG A 105 1.40 -13.61 27.48
CA ARG A 105 1.30 -13.96 28.91
C ARG A 105 2.01 -12.92 29.78
N ILE A 106 3.21 -12.48 29.37
CA ILE A 106 3.93 -11.40 30.05
C ILE A 106 3.11 -10.10 30.03
N VAL A 107 2.64 -9.66 28.87
CA VAL A 107 1.85 -8.43 28.76
C VAL A 107 0.52 -8.54 29.52
N GLY A 108 -0.15 -9.69 29.45
CA GLY A 108 -1.37 -9.98 30.19
C GLY A 108 -1.20 -9.82 31.70
N HIS A 109 -0.08 -10.30 32.27
CA HIS A 109 0.22 -10.13 33.69
C HIS A 109 0.21 -8.65 34.12
N PHE A 110 0.89 -7.78 33.35
CA PHE A 110 0.95 -6.34 33.66
C PHE A 110 -0.36 -5.60 33.33
N LYS A 111 -1.17 -6.11 32.39
CA LYS A 111 -2.47 -5.52 32.06
C LYS A 111 -3.53 -5.81 33.10
N HIS A 112 -3.52 -7.02 33.66
CA HIS A 112 -4.55 -7.47 34.62
C HIS A 112 -4.18 -7.21 36.08
N SER A 113 -2.92 -6.92 36.39
CA SER A 113 -2.46 -6.60 37.75
C SER A 113 -1.97 -5.16 37.86
N PRO A 114 -2.78 -4.23 38.41
CA PRO A 114 -2.35 -2.85 38.67
C PRO A 114 -1.10 -2.78 39.57
N LEU A 115 -0.97 -3.71 40.51
CA LEU A 115 0.19 -3.82 41.39
C LEU A 115 1.45 -4.18 40.62
N ALA A 116 1.39 -5.21 39.76
CA ALA A 116 2.53 -5.60 38.91
C ALA A 116 2.94 -4.45 37.98
N TYR A 117 1.96 -3.76 37.40
CA TYR A 117 2.21 -2.58 36.56
C TYR A 117 2.92 -1.46 37.34
N SER A 118 2.44 -1.12 38.54
CA SER A 118 3.08 -0.11 39.38
C SER A 118 4.51 -0.49 39.76
N ARG A 119 4.76 -1.78 40.03
CA ARG A 119 6.10 -2.29 40.32
C ARG A 119 7.02 -2.17 39.10
N LEU A 120 6.55 -2.56 37.91
CA LEU A 120 7.29 -2.37 36.66
C LEU A 120 7.62 -0.90 36.42
N GLN A 121 6.68 0.02 36.68
CA GLN A 121 6.93 1.45 36.56
C GLN A 121 8.02 1.95 37.51
N ASN A 122 8.10 1.41 38.74
CA ASN A 122 9.16 1.76 39.67
C ASN A 122 10.52 1.25 39.16
N VAL A 123 10.59 -0.01 38.71
CA VAL A 123 11.79 -0.57 38.09
C VAL A 123 12.24 0.26 36.88
N GLN A 124 11.31 0.70 36.01
CA GLN A 124 11.63 1.57 34.88
C GLN A 124 12.26 2.90 35.33
N LYS A 125 11.73 3.52 36.39
CA LYS A 125 12.26 4.77 36.96
C LYS A 125 13.65 4.57 37.56
N ASP A 126 13.84 3.50 38.33
CA ASP A 126 15.12 3.19 38.99
C ASP A 126 16.24 2.94 37.96
N LEU A 127 15.87 2.39 36.80
CA LEU A 127 16.78 2.18 35.66
C LEU A 127 16.96 3.42 34.77
N LEU A 128 16.35 4.56 35.10
CA LEU A 128 16.32 5.77 34.29
C LEU A 128 15.84 5.52 32.83
N GLN A 129 14.96 4.54 32.65
CA GLN A 129 14.33 4.25 31.35
C GLN A 129 13.03 5.02 31.20
N THR A 130 12.71 5.45 29.98
CA THR A 130 11.42 6.07 29.69
C THR A 130 10.29 5.10 30.05
N PRO A 131 9.39 5.45 31.00
CA PRO A 131 8.28 4.57 31.37
C PRO A 131 7.38 4.35 30.16
N LYS A 132 7.25 3.09 29.73
CA LYS A 132 6.39 2.69 28.61
C LYS A 132 5.42 1.61 29.06
N LYS A 133 4.18 1.69 28.56
CA LYS A 133 3.21 0.60 28.67
C LYS A 133 3.57 -0.47 27.64
N LEU A 134 3.58 -1.73 28.07
CA LEU A 134 3.66 -2.85 27.16
C LEU A 134 2.40 -2.89 26.28
N GLN A 135 2.62 -3.13 24.98
CA GLN A 135 1.55 -3.14 24.00
C GLN A 135 0.90 -4.52 23.91
N GLN A 136 -0.43 -4.54 23.83
CA GLN A 136 -1.19 -5.78 23.75
C GLN A 136 -1.27 -6.24 22.30
N ASP A 137 -0.99 -7.53 22.09
CA ASP A 137 -1.24 -8.19 20.82
C ASP A 137 -2.75 -8.44 20.65
N VAL A 138 -3.29 -7.92 19.55
CA VAL A 138 -4.68 -8.12 19.12
C VAL A 138 -4.59 -8.91 17.83
N ALA A 139 -4.77 -10.24 17.94
CA ALA A 139 -4.45 -11.22 16.91
C ALA A 139 -5.11 -11.01 15.53
N THR A 140 -6.02 -10.04 15.40
CA THR A 140 -6.64 -9.64 14.14
C THR A 140 -5.67 -8.94 13.18
N ARG A 141 -4.60 -8.30 13.67
CA ARG A 141 -3.60 -7.60 12.84
C ARG A 141 -2.16 -7.94 13.24
N TRP A 142 -1.32 -8.19 12.24
CA TRP A 142 0.09 -8.57 12.40
C TRP A 142 0.90 -7.47 13.09
N ASN A 143 0.56 -6.20 12.85
CA ASN A 143 1.22 -5.04 13.44
C ASN A 143 1.12 -5.07 14.98
N SER A 144 0.03 -5.59 15.56
CA SER A 144 -0.12 -5.63 17.01
C SER A 144 0.85 -6.64 17.66
N THR A 145 1.12 -7.77 17.01
CA THR A 145 2.17 -8.71 17.42
C THR A 145 3.55 -8.05 17.29
N TYR A 146 3.81 -7.34 16.18
CA TYR A 146 5.05 -6.58 15.98
C TYR A 146 5.26 -5.54 17.10
N TYR A 147 4.26 -4.71 17.41
CA TYR A 147 4.39 -3.70 18.46
C TYR A 147 4.49 -4.29 19.87
N MET A 148 3.78 -5.39 20.15
CA MET A 148 3.94 -6.12 21.42
C MET A 148 5.40 -6.53 21.60
N LEU A 149 5.97 -7.24 20.62
CA LEU A 149 7.36 -7.71 20.68
C LEU A 149 8.36 -6.56 20.73
N LYS A 150 8.13 -5.49 19.96
CA LYS A 150 8.94 -4.26 20.02
C LYS A 150 8.91 -3.65 21.42
N SER A 151 7.73 -3.52 22.04
CA SER A 151 7.61 -2.98 23.40
C SER A 151 8.28 -3.85 24.47
N LEU A 152 8.22 -5.19 24.31
CA LEU A 152 8.90 -6.13 25.19
C LEU A 152 10.42 -6.02 25.06
N LEU A 153 10.92 -5.91 23.82
CA LEU A 153 12.35 -5.75 23.55
C LEU A 153 12.89 -4.44 24.11
N GLU A 154 12.19 -3.33 23.91
CA GLU A 154 12.55 -2.02 24.49
C GLU A 154 12.61 -2.06 26.03
N GLN A 155 11.80 -2.91 26.66
CA GLN A 155 11.70 -3.09 28.10
C GLN A 155 12.46 -4.32 28.62
N LYS A 156 13.31 -4.96 27.79
CA LYS A 156 14.07 -6.18 28.13
C LYS A 156 14.85 -6.03 29.44
N ARG A 157 15.50 -4.88 29.64
CA ARG A 157 16.27 -4.59 30.87
C ARG A 157 15.37 -4.46 32.10
N ALA A 158 14.28 -3.69 32.00
CA ALA A 158 13.31 -3.54 33.09
C ALA A 158 12.66 -4.88 33.46
N LEU A 159 12.32 -5.71 32.47
CA LEU A 159 11.78 -7.05 32.71
C LEU A 159 12.80 -7.96 33.39
N ALA A 160 14.08 -7.92 32.98
CA ALA A 160 15.14 -8.69 33.62
C ALA A 160 15.36 -8.29 35.08
N THR A 161 15.32 -6.99 35.40
CA THR A 161 15.40 -6.50 36.78
C THR A 161 14.15 -6.86 37.58
N TYR A 162 12.95 -6.74 36.99
CA TYR A 162 11.69 -7.09 37.65
C TYR A 162 11.68 -8.54 38.14
N VAL A 163 12.21 -9.47 37.35
CA VAL A 163 12.26 -10.91 37.70
C VAL A 163 13.17 -11.22 38.89
N ALA A 164 14.08 -10.30 39.26
CA ALA A 164 14.93 -10.48 40.43
C ALA A 164 14.13 -10.39 41.74
N ASP A 165 13.07 -9.57 41.76
CA ASP A 165 12.26 -9.29 42.96
C ASP A 165 10.82 -9.83 42.88
N PHE A 166 10.34 -10.16 41.69
CA PHE A 166 8.95 -10.53 41.45
C PHE A 166 8.81 -11.64 40.39
N ASP A 167 7.78 -12.46 40.51
CA ASP A 167 7.52 -13.52 39.54
C ASP A 167 6.86 -13.00 38.25
N LEU A 168 7.30 -13.53 37.11
CA LEU A 168 6.61 -13.45 35.83
C LEU A 168 6.00 -14.81 35.47
N PRO A 169 4.87 -14.84 34.74
CA PRO A 169 4.29 -16.10 34.28
C PRO A 169 5.20 -16.85 33.30
N ASP A 170 6.07 -16.12 32.58
CA ASP A 170 7.06 -16.68 31.66
C ASP A 170 8.20 -15.70 31.42
N THR A 171 9.29 -16.21 30.83
CA THR A 171 10.46 -15.44 30.41
C THR A 171 10.97 -15.90 29.06
N PHE A 172 11.57 -14.99 28.29
CA PHE A 172 12.25 -15.34 27.05
C PHE A 172 13.69 -15.81 27.32
N SER A 173 14.12 -16.87 26.63
CA SER A 173 15.53 -17.28 26.57
C SER A 173 16.38 -16.29 25.77
N ALA A 174 17.70 -16.38 25.89
CA ALA A 174 18.62 -15.57 25.08
C ALA A 174 18.41 -15.77 23.57
N SER A 175 18.15 -17.00 23.13
CA SER A 175 17.88 -17.31 21.72
C SER A 175 16.53 -16.75 21.25
N GLN A 176 15.51 -16.76 22.11
CA GLN A 176 14.21 -16.16 21.81
C GLN A 176 14.31 -14.63 21.69
N TRP A 177 15.11 -13.97 22.53
CA TRP A 177 15.39 -12.54 22.37
C TRP A 177 16.08 -12.23 21.03
N GLY A 178 17.07 -13.02 20.63
CA GLY A 178 17.70 -12.86 19.31
C GLY A 178 16.72 -13.09 18.15
N LEU A 179 15.79 -14.04 18.29
CA LEU A 179 14.74 -14.27 17.31
C LEU A 179 13.76 -13.10 17.21
N ILE A 180 13.40 -12.48 18.34
CA ILE A 180 12.57 -11.27 18.37
C ILE A 180 13.27 -10.11 17.64
N GLU A 181 14.55 -9.87 17.93
CA GLU A 181 15.36 -8.83 17.29
C GLU A 181 15.40 -9.02 15.76
N ASN A 182 15.67 -10.25 15.30
CA ASN A 182 15.70 -10.57 13.87
C ASN A 182 14.32 -10.43 13.19
N MET A 183 13.25 -10.87 13.87
CA MET A 183 11.89 -10.73 13.34
C MET A 183 11.48 -9.26 13.21
N LEU A 184 11.79 -8.42 14.20
CA LEU A 184 11.47 -7.00 14.16
C LEU A 184 12.20 -6.30 13.01
N SER A 185 13.47 -6.63 12.79
CA SER A 185 14.25 -6.13 11.64
C SER A 185 13.64 -6.58 10.31
N LEU A 186 13.25 -7.85 10.18
CA LEU A 186 12.64 -8.38 8.95
C LEU A 186 11.29 -7.70 8.62
N LEU A 187 10.47 -7.40 9.63
CA LEU A 187 9.13 -6.84 9.46
C LEU A 187 9.07 -5.31 9.47
N GLU A 188 10.16 -4.62 9.82
CA GLU A 188 10.20 -3.16 9.85
C GLU A 188 9.82 -2.51 8.50
N PRO A 189 10.32 -2.98 7.33
CA PRO A 189 9.89 -2.43 6.04
C PRO A 189 8.39 -2.66 5.73
N PHE A 190 7.82 -3.75 6.23
CA PHE A 190 6.38 -4.01 6.11
C PHE A 190 5.56 -3.05 6.96
N GLU A 191 6.07 -2.70 8.14
CA GLU A 191 5.46 -1.76 9.07
C GLU A 191 5.47 -0.35 8.45
N GLU A 192 6.63 0.11 8.01
CA GLU A 192 6.78 1.41 7.32
C GLU A 192 5.85 1.52 6.12
N LEU A 193 5.79 0.46 5.30
CA LEU A 193 4.91 0.42 4.16
C LEU A 193 3.44 0.46 4.58
N THR A 194 3.04 -0.32 5.59
CA THR A 194 1.66 -0.35 6.09
C THR A 194 1.24 1.02 6.59
N GLN A 195 2.11 1.73 7.33
CA GLN A 195 1.86 3.11 7.74
C GLN A 195 1.73 4.06 6.55
N LYS A 196 2.58 3.88 5.52
CA LYS A 196 2.54 4.71 4.32
C LYS A 196 1.21 4.54 3.55
N ILE A 197 0.79 3.30 3.28
CA ILE A 197 -0.44 3.00 2.51
C ILE A 197 -1.74 3.22 3.29
N SER A 198 -1.63 3.41 4.61
CA SER A 198 -2.77 3.78 5.44
C SER A 198 -3.03 5.29 5.43
N LYS A 199 -2.21 6.08 4.74
CA LYS A 199 -2.44 7.52 4.54
C LYS A 199 -3.43 7.73 3.40
N ALA A 200 -4.35 8.68 3.59
CA ALA A 200 -5.39 9.04 2.62
C ALA A 200 -4.85 9.52 1.26
N SER A 201 -3.56 9.87 1.16
CA SER A 201 -2.93 10.31 -0.08
C SER A 201 -2.41 9.18 -0.97
N THR A 202 -2.50 7.93 -0.54
CA THR A 202 -2.00 6.78 -1.33
C THR A 202 -3.08 6.21 -2.23
N SER A 203 -2.66 5.73 -3.40
CA SER A 203 -3.55 5.23 -4.45
C SER A 203 -3.11 3.86 -4.94
N ALA A 204 -3.90 3.26 -5.83
CA ALA A 204 -3.57 2.05 -6.57
C ALA A 204 -2.20 2.16 -7.28
N ALA A 205 -1.74 3.36 -7.64
CA ALA A 205 -0.44 3.60 -8.24
C ALA A 205 0.75 3.25 -7.33
N ASP A 206 0.56 3.27 -6.01
CA ASP A 206 1.63 2.98 -5.05
C ASP A 206 1.85 1.46 -4.88
N VAL A 207 0.94 0.61 -5.37
CA VAL A 207 0.96 -0.85 -5.11
C VAL A 207 2.16 -1.53 -5.77
N ILE A 208 2.30 -1.39 -7.09
CA ILE A 208 3.41 -2.00 -7.86
C ILE A 208 4.79 -1.55 -7.31
N PRO A 209 5.08 -0.24 -7.19
CA PRO A 209 6.36 0.22 -6.63
C PRO A 209 6.66 -0.36 -5.24
N SER A 210 5.64 -0.41 -4.38
CA SER A 210 5.81 -0.87 -3.00
C SER A 210 6.10 -2.38 -2.93
N VAL A 211 5.37 -3.18 -3.72
CA VAL A 211 5.58 -4.63 -3.76
C VAL A 211 6.93 -4.96 -4.40
N MET A 212 7.33 -4.25 -5.45
CA MET A 212 8.66 -4.43 -6.05
C MET A 212 9.78 -4.11 -5.06
N ALA A 213 9.65 -3.01 -4.29
CA ALA A 213 10.60 -2.67 -3.24
C ALA A 213 10.69 -3.76 -2.17
N LEU A 214 9.56 -4.31 -1.72
CA LEU A 214 9.53 -5.42 -0.78
C LEU A 214 10.17 -6.69 -1.35
N LYS A 215 9.86 -7.06 -2.60
CA LYS A 215 10.48 -8.22 -3.27
C LYS A 215 12.00 -8.07 -3.35
N ARG A 216 12.50 -6.87 -3.68
CA ARG A 216 13.94 -6.57 -3.71
C ARG A 216 14.57 -6.68 -2.32
N PHE A 217 13.94 -6.09 -1.30
CA PHE A 217 14.40 -6.21 0.09
C PHE A 217 14.51 -7.67 0.55
N LEU A 218 13.49 -8.48 0.25
CA LEU A 218 13.45 -9.89 0.62
C LEU A 218 14.40 -10.76 -0.22
N GLY A 219 14.70 -10.36 -1.45
CA GLY A 219 15.63 -11.08 -2.35
C GLY A 219 17.10 -10.79 -2.10
N ASN A 220 17.44 -9.64 -1.51
CA ASN A 220 18.82 -9.27 -1.20
C ASN A 220 19.36 -10.08 -0.02
N GLU A 221 20.38 -10.92 -0.21
CA GLU A 221 21.06 -11.59 0.90
C GLU A 221 21.99 -10.63 1.64
N VAL A 222 21.83 -10.51 2.96
CA VAL A 222 22.69 -9.70 3.83
C VAL A 222 23.28 -10.60 4.92
N ALA A 223 24.51 -10.31 5.36
CA ALA A 223 25.19 -11.08 6.41
C ALA A 223 24.37 -11.18 7.74
N LEU A 224 23.47 -10.22 7.98
CA LEU A 224 22.54 -10.17 9.12
C LEU A 224 21.34 -11.14 9.01
N ASP A 225 21.17 -11.83 7.88
CA ASP A 225 20.06 -12.78 7.69
C ASP A 225 20.22 -14.08 8.52
N HIS A 226 21.33 -14.25 9.25
CA HIS A 226 21.64 -15.43 10.05
C HIS A 226 20.62 -15.61 11.21
N GLY A 227 19.58 -16.43 10.97
CA GLY A 227 18.49 -16.69 11.92
C GLY A 227 17.09 -16.41 11.36
N VAL A 228 16.97 -15.72 10.22
CA VAL A 228 15.69 -15.42 9.55
C VAL A 228 15.63 -15.81 8.07
N LYS A 229 16.67 -16.45 7.51
CA LYS A 229 16.70 -16.88 6.10
C LYS A 229 15.42 -17.61 5.66
N THR A 230 14.96 -18.59 6.44
CA THR A 230 13.73 -19.34 6.13
C THR A 230 12.50 -18.44 6.15
N SER A 231 12.39 -17.54 7.13
CA SER A 231 11.29 -16.57 7.24
C SER A 231 11.30 -15.54 6.12
N LYS A 232 12.47 -15.11 5.69
CA LYS A 232 12.64 -14.21 4.55
C LYS A 232 12.23 -14.88 3.24
N ALA A 233 12.67 -16.11 3.00
CA ALA A 233 12.31 -16.89 1.81
C ALA A 233 10.80 -17.19 1.74
N THR A 234 10.22 -17.66 2.84
CA THR A 234 8.76 -17.94 2.92
C THR A 234 7.92 -16.67 2.79
N LEU A 235 8.39 -15.54 3.34
CA LEU A 235 7.74 -14.25 3.16
C LEU A 235 7.84 -13.74 1.71
N LEU A 236 9.00 -13.91 1.05
CA LEU A 236 9.16 -13.59 -0.37
C LEU A 236 8.22 -14.41 -1.24
N GLU A 237 8.11 -15.71 -0.98
CA GLU A 237 7.19 -16.60 -1.68
C GLU A 237 5.73 -16.16 -1.48
N ALA A 238 5.32 -15.88 -0.24
CA ALA A 238 3.97 -15.43 0.08
C ALA A 238 3.62 -14.09 -0.58
N VAL A 239 4.54 -13.11 -0.56
CA VAL A 239 4.36 -11.82 -1.26
C VAL A 239 4.29 -12.04 -2.76
N SER A 240 5.21 -12.81 -3.33
CA SER A 240 5.29 -13.04 -4.77
C SER A 240 4.04 -13.73 -5.32
N ARG A 241 3.55 -14.76 -4.63
CA ARG A 241 2.34 -15.48 -5.01
C ARG A 241 1.09 -14.60 -4.92
N ARG A 242 0.98 -13.77 -3.89
CA ARG A 242 -0.22 -12.92 -3.66
C ARG A 242 -0.30 -11.73 -4.61
N PHE A 243 0.84 -11.26 -5.10
CA PHE A 243 0.95 -10.13 -6.03
C PHE A 243 1.52 -10.55 -7.39
N ALA A 244 1.32 -11.81 -7.80
CA ALA A 244 1.89 -12.34 -9.04
C ALA A 244 1.38 -11.60 -10.29
N GLU A 245 0.07 -11.32 -10.33
CA GLU A 245 -0.59 -10.71 -11.49
C GLU A 245 -0.76 -9.19 -11.37
N MET A 246 -0.15 -8.55 -10.36
CA MET A 246 -0.38 -7.12 -10.08
C MET A 246 0.01 -6.21 -11.26
N GLU A 247 1.06 -6.57 -12.00
CA GLU A 247 1.56 -5.78 -13.15
C GLU A 247 0.66 -5.92 -14.37
N LYS A 248 -0.06 -7.04 -14.50
CA LYS A 248 -0.99 -7.31 -15.60
C LYS A 248 -2.40 -6.78 -15.32
N GLU A 249 -2.73 -6.48 -14.07
CA GLU A 249 -4.01 -5.88 -13.68
C GLU A 249 -4.10 -4.43 -14.20
N PRO A 250 -4.99 -4.12 -15.17
CA PRO A 250 -5.07 -2.80 -15.78
C PRO A 250 -5.22 -1.66 -14.77
N LEU A 251 -5.99 -1.85 -13.69
CA LEU A 251 -6.22 -0.81 -12.70
C LEU A 251 -4.95 -0.41 -11.95
N TYR A 252 -4.04 -1.36 -11.67
CA TYR A 252 -2.76 -1.06 -11.03
C TYR A 252 -1.76 -0.49 -12.04
N SER A 253 -1.64 -1.09 -13.21
CA SER A 253 -0.62 -0.69 -14.17
C SER A 253 -0.89 0.67 -14.81
N LEU A 254 -2.16 0.98 -15.13
CA LEU A 254 -2.57 2.28 -15.63
C LEU A 254 -2.47 3.37 -14.54
N ALA A 255 -2.81 3.05 -13.28
CA ALA A 255 -2.58 3.98 -12.17
C ALA A 255 -1.08 4.26 -11.96
N THR A 256 -0.23 3.25 -12.10
CA THR A 256 1.23 3.40 -11.91
C THR A 256 1.86 4.22 -13.04
N ILE A 257 1.52 3.96 -14.31
CA ILE A 257 2.10 4.71 -15.44
C ILE A 257 1.64 6.17 -15.47
N ILE A 258 0.40 6.45 -15.05
CA ILE A 258 -0.13 7.82 -14.98
C ILE A 258 0.34 8.58 -13.73
N ASP A 259 1.05 7.93 -12.82
CA ASP A 259 1.67 8.61 -11.70
C ASP A 259 3.02 9.21 -12.14
N PRO A 260 3.19 10.55 -12.10
CA PRO A 260 4.39 11.23 -12.57
C PRO A 260 5.64 10.92 -11.73
N ARG A 261 5.50 10.28 -10.55
CA ARG A 261 6.63 9.78 -9.75
C ARG A 261 7.24 8.52 -10.35
N TYR A 262 6.43 7.69 -11.00
CA TYR A 262 6.81 6.35 -11.45
C TYR A 262 6.93 6.25 -12.96
N LYS A 263 5.89 6.71 -13.68
CA LYS A 263 5.77 6.57 -15.13
C LYS A 263 5.98 5.11 -15.54
N ASP A 264 6.75 4.86 -16.58
CA ASP A 264 7.07 3.53 -17.08
C ASP A 264 8.32 2.91 -16.44
N ARG A 265 9.00 3.61 -15.53
CA ARG A 265 10.35 3.25 -15.04
C ARG A 265 10.43 1.95 -14.26
N LEU A 266 9.31 1.51 -13.68
CA LEU A 266 9.24 0.31 -12.84
C LEU A 266 8.89 -0.95 -13.61
N PHE A 267 8.45 -0.84 -14.85
CA PHE A 267 8.05 -1.98 -15.66
C PHE A 267 9.25 -2.57 -16.41
N SER A 268 9.25 -3.88 -16.64
CA SER A 268 10.15 -4.49 -17.63
C SER A 268 9.78 -4.02 -19.04
N ASN A 269 10.68 -4.13 -20.01
CA ASN A 269 10.42 -3.65 -21.38
C ASN A 269 9.17 -4.29 -22.00
N GLU A 270 8.92 -5.57 -21.70
CA GLU A 270 7.73 -6.30 -22.16
C GLU A 270 6.46 -5.70 -21.57
N VAL A 271 6.46 -5.44 -20.25
CA VAL A 271 5.31 -4.86 -19.54
C VAL A 271 5.09 -3.41 -19.95
N LYS A 272 6.16 -2.62 -20.18
CA LYS A 272 6.05 -1.23 -20.66
C LYS A 272 5.24 -1.13 -21.94
N ALA A 273 5.55 -1.97 -22.93
CA ALA A 273 4.87 -1.96 -24.21
C ALA A 273 3.37 -2.28 -24.05
N GLU A 274 3.05 -3.28 -23.23
CA GLU A 274 1.66 -3.68 -22.95
C GLU A 274 0.87 -2.57 -22.24
N VAL A 275 1.45 -1.99 -21.18
CA VAL A 275 0.78 -0.93 -20.39
C VAL A 275 0.61 0.34 -21.20
N LYS A 276 1.59 0.70 -22.03
CA LYS A 276 1.49 1.83 -22.97
C LYS A 276 0.40 1.59 -24.01
N GLY A 277 0.30 0.39 -24.57
CA GLY A 277 -0.77 0.00 -25.49
C GLY A 277 -2.15 0.19 -24.85
N ARG A 278 -2.36 -0.35 -23.65
CA ARG A 278 -3.62 -0.19 -22.91
C ARG A 278 -3.96 1.26 -22.60
N LEU A 279 -2.96 2.09 -22.26
CA LEU A 279 -3.17 3.52 -22.02
C LEU A 279 -3.62 4.22 -23.31
N LEU A 280 -3.05 3.87 -24.45
CA LEU A 280 -3.45 4.41 -25.75
C LEU A 280 -4.89 4.01 -26.10
N ASP A 281 -5.23 2.72 -25.96
CA ASP A 281 -6.58 2.21 -26.22
C ASP A 281 -7.62 2.95 -25.37
N LEU A 282 -7.34 3.12 -24.07
CA LEU A 282 -8.20 3.85 -23.15
C LEU A 282 -8.39 5.32 -23.57
N LEU A 283 -7.32 5.97 -24.02
CA LEU A 283 -7.38 7.37 -24.44
C LEU A 283 -8.18 7.54 -25.73
N VAL A 284 -8.09 6.58 -26.67
CA VAL A 284 -8.88 6.54 -27.90
C VAL A 284 -10.36 6.31 -27.59
N GLU A 285 -10.70 5.39 -26.70
CA GLU A 285 -12.08 5.13 -26.27
C GLU A 285 -12.74 6.33 -25.57
N GLN A 286 -11.96 7.16 -24.87
CA GLN A 286 -12.46 8.35 -24.17
C GLN A 286 -12.61 9.58 -25.06
N GLN A 287 -12.26 9.51 -26.34
CA GLN A 287 -12.50 10.61 -27.28
C GLN A 287 -13.97 10.61 -27.76
N PRO A 288 -14.66 11.77 -27.71
CA PRO A 288 -15.94 11.91 -28.39
C PRO A 288 -15.75 11.73 -29.91
N PRO A 289 -16.75 11.22 -30.65
CA PRO A 289 -16.62 10.95 -32.09
C PRO A 289 -16.32 12.16 -32.98
N ASP A 290 -16.29 13.39 -32.44
CA ASP A 290 -16.34 14.59 -33.26
C ASP A 290 -15.73 15.81 -32.54
N GLN A 291 -14.40 15.94 -32.52
CA GLN A 291 -13.72 17.23 -32.29
C GLN A 291 -12.45 17.35 -33.16
N ALA A 292 -12.56 18.14 -34.22
CA ALA A 292 -11.43 18.66 -35.00
C ALA A 292 -10.56 19.61 -34.14
N PRO A 293 -9.25 19.75 -34.43
CA PRO A 293 -8.31 20.37 -33.50
C PRO A 293 -8.42 21.91 -33.50
N GLY A 294 -8.86 22.45 -32.36
CA GLY A 294 -8.64 23.87 -32.02
C GLY A 294 -7.28 24.04 -31.35
N ALA A 295 -6.30 24.50 -32.12
CA ALA A 295 -4.99 24.88 -31.60
C ALA A 295 -5.13 26.06 -30.62
N SER A 296 -4.69 25.87 -29.38
CA SER A 296 -4.33 26.99 -28.51
C SER A 296 -2.91 26.75 -28.02
N ALA A 297 -1.95 27.32 -28.75
CA ALA A 297 -0.58 27.45 -28.30
C ALA A 297 -0.56 28.42 -27.13
N ALA A 298 -0.37 27.90 -25.92
CA ALA A 298 0.02 28.69 -24.76
C ALA A 298 1.53 28.55 -24.60
N SER A 299 2.23 29.67 -24.73
CA SER A 299 3.67 29.83 -24.50
C SER A 299 3.96 29.74 -23.00
N ASP A 300 4.73 28.73 -22.58
CA ASP A 300 5.29 28.67 -21.22
C ASP A 300 6.61 29.47 -21.19
N THR A 301 6.67 30.44 -20.29
CA THR A 301 7.91 31.03 -19.79
C THR A 301 8.50 30.12 -18.72
N ASP A 302 9.73 29.66 -18.98
CA ASP A 302 10.54 28.85 -18.06
C ASP A 302 10.99 29.67 -16.84
N GLU A 303 10.80 29.17 -15.63
CA GLU A 303 11.51 29.63 -14.43
C GLU A 303 12.30 28.47 -13.79
N PRO A 304 13.51 28.73 -13.26
CA PRO A 304 14.48 27.68 -12.96
C PRO A 304 14.30 27.09 -11.57
N VAL A 305 14.51 25.76 -11.49
CA VAL A 305 14.44 24.96 -10.26
C VAL A 305 15.72 25.09 -9.44
N GLU A 306 15.60 25.53 -8.18
CA GLU A 306 16.67 25.51 -7.16
C GLU A 306 16.99 24.08 -6.69
N LYS A 307 18.30 23.76 -6.60
CA LYS A 307 18.85 22.51 -6.05
C LYS A 307 19.36 22.70 -4.63
N VAL A 308 18.82 21.98 -3.64
CA VAL A 308 19.54 21.61 -2.39
C VAL A 308 18.92 20.31 -1.80
N PRO A 309 19.55 19.62 -0.82
CA PRO A 309 19.88 18.21 -1.02
C PRO A 309 19.18 17.25 -0.03
N ARG A 310 19.42 15.94 -0.27
CA ARG A 310 19.55 14.83 0.70
C ARG A 310 18.40 13.83 0.97
N VAL A 311 18.86 12.58 1.01
CA VAL A 311 18.56 11.41 1.87
C VAL A 311 17.31 10.56 1.55
N GLY A 312 17.60 9.34 1.08
CA GLY A 312 16.71 8.19 1.16
C GLY A 312 17.35 6.96 0.51
N TRP A 313 17.42 5.83 1.22
CA TRP A 313 17.98 4.56 0.73
C TRP A 313 17.39 4.08 -0.62
N ILE A 314 16.09 4.32 -0.84
CA ILE A 314 15.36 3.98 -2.08
C ILE A 314 15.91 4.74 -3.30
N SER A 315 16.40 5.98 -3.10
CA SER A 315 16.94 6.81 -4.18
C SER A 315 18.23 6.21 -4.74
N SER A 316 19.08 5.66 -3.88
CA SER A 316 20.38 5.07 -4.26
C SER A 316 20.23 3.81 -5.11
N MET A 317 19.10 3.12 -5.01
CA MET A 317 18.86 1.84 -5.70
C MET A 317 18.22 2.00 -7.09
N LEU A 318 17.73 3.19 -7.41
CA LEU A 318 17.04 3.51 -8.67
C LEU A 318 18.00 4.05 -9.74
N ASP A 319 19.09 4.70 -9.34
CA ASP A 319 20.08 5.27 -10.26
C ASP A 319 20.91 4.19 -11.00
N GLU A 320 21.03 2.99 -10.43
CA GLU A 320 21.85 1.88 -10.97
C GLU A 320 21.18 1.11 -12.13
N ILE A 321 19.88 1.35 -12.39
CA ILE A 321 19.09 0.66 -13.44
C ILE A 321 19.12 1.44 -14.77
N MET A 322 19.79 2.59 -14.84
CA MET A 322 19.52 3.64 -15.84
C MET A 322 20.45 3.70 -17.08
N GLU A 323 21.17 2.65 -17.46
CA GLU A 323 21.93 2.65 -18.72
C GLU A 323 21.52 1.48 -19.61
N GLU A 324 20.54 1.69 -20.48
CA GLU A 324 20.43 1.19 -21.87
C GLU A 324 18.96 1.25 -22.36
N ALA A 325 18.63 2.25 -23.17
CA ALA A 325 17.40 2.25 -23.97
C ALA A 325 17.68 2.86 -25.36
N GLY A 326 17.64 2.01 -26.39
CA GLY A 326 17.70 2.40 -27.79
C GLY A 326 16.33 2.81 -28.36
N PRO A 327 16.28 3.38 -29.58
CA PRO A 327 15.05 3.98 -30.14
C PRO A 327 14.10 2.96 -30.80
N GLU A 328 12.78 3.16 -30.63
CA GLU A 328 11.68 2.37 -31.23
C GLU A 328 11.21 2.93 -32.60
N PRO A 329 10.62 2.10 -33.50
CA PRO A 329 10.19 2.50 -34.85
C PRO A 329 8.75 3.06 -34.91
N GLN A 330 8.51 3.98 -35.87
CA GLN A 330 7.22 4.66 -36.11
C GLN A 330 6.26 3.84 -37.00
N ALA A 331 4.97 3.80 -36.65
CA ALA A 331 3.88 3.26 -37.47
C ALA A 331 2.90 4.38 -37.87
N HIS A 332 2.39 4.32 -39.10
CA HIS A 332 1.41 5.27 -39.66
C HIS A 332 -0.01 5.00 -39.15
N GLY A 333 -0.66 6.03 -38.60
CA GLY A 333 -2.08 6.02 -38.20
C GLY A 333 -2.66 7.44 -38.20
N ASP A 334 -3.99 7.56 -38.29
CA ASP A 334 -4.78 8.80 -38.38
C ASP A 334 -4.27 9.96 -37.48
N ASP A 335 -4.38 11.20 -37.97
CA ASP A 335 -3.88 12.43 -37.33
C ASP A 335 -4.26 12.56 -35.83
N ASN A 336 -5.41 12.02 -35.43
CA ASN A 336 -5.89 12.07 -34.05
C ASN A 336 -5.25 11.01 -33.13
N THR A 337 -5.00 9.81 -33.64
CA THR A 337 -4.24 8.76 -32.94
C THR A 337 -2.78 9.20 -32.77
N ALA A 338 -2.22 9.86 -33.78
CA ALA A 338 -0.89 10.46 -33.71
C ALA A 338 -0.79 11.54 -32.62
N ALA A 339 -1.83 12.35 -32.43
CA ALA A 339 -1.87 13.36 -31.36
C ALA A 339 -1.91 12.75 -29.94
N VAL A 340 -2.69 11.68 -29.73
CA VAL A 340 -2.75 10.96 -28.44
C VAL A 340 -1.42 10.26 -28.15
N GLN A 341 -0.84 9.59 -29.16
CA GLN A 341 0.47 8.96 -29.05
C GLN A 341 1.57 9.99 -28.71
N SER A 342 1.52 11.17 -29.32
CA SER A 342 2.45 12.27 -29.04
C SER A 342 2.31 12.79 -27.60
N GLN A 343 1.09 12.92 -27.07
CA GLN A 343 0.87 13.31 -25.66
C GLN A 343 1.44 12.28 -24.68
N VAL A 344 1.20 10.99 -24.92
CA VAL A 344 1.75 9.90 -24.10
C VAL A 344 3.28 9.91 -24.15
N ALA A 345 3.86 10.00 -25.35
CA ALA A 345 5.31 10.03 -25.53
C ALA A 345 5.95 11.24 -24.83
N LEU A 346 5.34 12.43 -24.94
CA LEU A 346 5.81 13.64 -24.29
C LEU A 346 5.72 13.57 -22.76
N TYR A 347 4.63 13.01 -22.23
CA TYR A 347 4.50 12.81 -20.78
C TYR A 347 5.54 11.81 -20.24
N LEU A 348 5.75 10.69 -20.93
CA LEU A 348 6.73 9.67 -20.53
C LEU A 348 8.17 10.19 -20.64
N SER A 349 8.47 11.11 -21.56
CA SER A 349 9.80 11.71 -21.70
C SER A 349 10.10 12.83 -20.69
N GLU A 350 9.09 13.46 -20.08
CA GLU A 350 9.32 14.43 -19.01
C GLU A 350 10.07 13.77 -17.82
N PRO A 351 10.90 14.51 -17.05
CA PRO A 351 11.46 14.00 -15.82
C PRO A 351 10.36 13.57 -14.83
N ALA A 352 10.59 12.50 -14.07
CA ALA A 352 9.71 12.16 -12.97
C ALA A 352 9.85 13.18 -11.84
N ILE A 353 8.74 13.45 -11.16
CA ILE A 353 8.73 14.33 -9.99
C ILE A 353 9.26 13.61 -8.75
N SER A 354 9.60 14.37 -7.70
CA SER A 354 10.05 13.79 -6.42
C SER A 354 9.04 12.79 -5.85
N MET A 355 9.55 11.73 -5.22
CA MET A 355 8.76 10.75 -4.47
C MET A 355 7.93 11.36 -3.32
N SER A 356 8.35 12.52 -2.81
CA SER A 356 7.62 13.29 -1.78
C SER A 356 6.62 14.29 -2.34
N ALA A 357 6.63 14.54 -3.64
CA ALA A 357 5.69 15.46 -4.28
C ALA A 357 4.30 14.83 -4.43
N GLN A 358 3.28 15.68 -4.58
CA GLN A 358 1.89 15.23 -4.72
C GLN A 358 1.52 15.07 -6.21
N PRO A 359 1.17 13.85 -6.68
CA PRO A 359 0.77 13.60 -8.07
C PRO A 359 -0.37 14.49 -8.56
N LEU A 360 -1.36 14.74 -7.71
CA LEU A 360 -2.53 15.53 -8.09
C LEU A 360 -2.19 17.00 -8.36
N ALA A 361 -1.18 17.55 -7.68
CA ALA A 361 -0.69 18.91 -7.94
C ALA A 361 -0.01 19.01 -9.32
N TYR A 362 0.76 18.00 -9.71
CA TYR A 362 1.34 17.91 -11.05
C TYR A 362 0.24 17.89 -12.12
N TRP A 363 -0.77 17.03 -11.96
CA TRP A 363 -1.87 16.96 -12.92
C TRP A 363 -2.74 18.22 -12.96
N ARG A 364 -2.91 18.92 -11.82
CA ARG A 364 -3.55 20.25 -11.78
C ARG A 364 -2.80 21.28 -12.61
N ALA A 365 -1.47 21.30 -12.54
CA ALA A 365 -0.66 22.24 -13.31
C ALA A 365 -0.62 21.89 -14.81
N LYS A 366 -0.71 20.60 -15.16
CA LYS A 366 -0.53 20.10 -16.52
C LYS A 366 -1.83 19.86 -17.29
N GLN A 367 -2.99 20.24 -16.77
CA GLN A 367 -4.29 20.02 -17.41
C GLN A 367 -4.38 20.56 -18.84
N GLY A 368 -3.81 21.74 -19.09
CA GLY A 368 -3.80 22.35 -20.42
C GLY A 368 -2.87 21.65 -21.42
N ARG A 369 -1.76 21.08 -20.93
CA ARG A 369 -0.75 20.41 -21.76
C ARG A 369 -1.12 18.96 -22.08
N PHE A 370 -1.79 18.28 -21.15
CA PHE A 370 -2.13 16.87 -21.27
C PHE A 370 -3.61 16.60 -20.96
N PRO A 371 -4.57 17.19 -21.70
CA PRO A 371 -6.00 17.15 -21.34
C PRO A 371 -6.58 15.73 -21.32
N ALA A 372 -6.13 14.84 -22.19
CA ALA A 372 -6.62 13.45 -22.24
C ALA A 372 -6.06 12.62 -21.06
N LEU A 373 -4.74 12.70 -20.82
CA LEU A 373 -4.09 12.03 -19.69
C LEU A 373 -4.60 12.53 -18.34
N THR A 374 -4.95 13.81 -18.25
CA THR A 374 -5.55 14.42 -17.04
C THR A 374 -6.87 13.76 -16.65
N LYS A 375 -7.70 13.34 -17.63
CA LYS A 375 -8.93 12.58 -17.37
C LYS A 375 -8.62 11.19 -16.82
N VAL A 376 -7.63 10.50 -17.40
CA VAL A 376 -7.17 9.20 -16.93
C VAL A 376 -6.59 9.31 -15.52
N ALA A 377 -5.74 10.31 -15.26
CA ALA A 377 -5.18 10.56 -13.95
C ALA A 377 -6.26 10.76 -12.89
N ARG A 378 -7.32 11.53 -13.20
CA ARG A 378 -8.45 11.73 -12.30
C ARG A 378 -9.19 10.43 -11.96
N ALA A 379 -9.33 9.52 -12.91
CA ALA A 379 -9.98 8.23 -12.67
C ALA A 379 -9.07 7.28 -11.88
N TYR A 380 -7.85 7.05 -12.36
CA TYR A 380 -6.99 5.99 -11.84
C TYR A 380 -6.23 6.35 -10.56
N LEU A 381 -5.92 7.64 -10.32
CA LEU A 381 -5.30 8.08 -9.07
C LEU A 381 -6.32 8.29 -7.94
N SER A 382 -7.62 8.19 -8.23
CA SER A 382 -8.67 8.27 -7.20
C SER A 382 -8.86 6.95 -6.44
N ALA A 383 -8.43 5.83 -7.04
CA ALA A 383 -8.60 4.51 -6.46
C ALA A 383 -7.65 4.34 -5.25
N PRO A 384 -8.17 4.12 -4.02
CA PRO A 384 -7.31 3.81 -2.88
C PRO A 384 -6.66 2.43 -3.03
N CYS A 385 -5.56 2.20 -2.33
CA CYS A 385 -4.94 0.87 -2.22
C CYS A 385 -5.32 0.14 -0.92
N THR A 386 -5.96 0.81 0.05
CA THR A 386 -6.42 0.22 1.31
C THR A 386 -7.89 0.52 1.60
N SER A 387 -8.62 -0.49 2.06
CA SER A 387 -10.04 -0.35 2.46
C SER A 387 -10.18 -0.05 3.96
N VAL A 388 -9.07 0.24 4.64
CA VAL A 388 -8.94 0.24 6.11
C VAL A 388 -8.94 1.67 6.69
N GLU A 389 -9.11 2.71 5.88
CA GLU A 389 -9.15 4.11 6.36
C GLU A 389 -10.16 4.35 7.50
N ILE A 390 -11.17 3.48 7.64
CA ILE A 390 -12.22 3.58 8.67
C ILE A 390 -11.88 2.81 9.96
N GLU A 391 -10.99 1.82 9.93
CA GLU A 391 -10.63 1.04 11.12
C GLU A 391 -9.33 1.56 11.74
N GLY A 392 -9.39 2.79 12.25
CA GLY A 392 -8.28 3.59 12.76
C GLY A 392 -7.12 2.79 13.36
N PHE A 393 -5.92 3.06 12.84
CA PHE A 393 -4.64 2.75 13.46
C PHE A 393 -4.40 3.76 14.58
N ASN A 394 -5.03 3.56 15.75
CA ASN A 394 -4.76 4.34 16.96
C ASN A 394 -4.36 3.42 18.11
#